data_AF-A0A414B822-F1
#
_entry.id   AF-A0A414B822-F1
#
_cell.length_a   1.000
_cell.length_b   1.000
_cell.length_c   1.000
_cell.angle_alpha   90.00
_cell.angle_beta   90.00
_cell.angle_gamma   90.00
#
_symmetry.space_group_name_H-M   'P 1'
#
loop_
_entity.id
_entity.type
_entity.pdbx_description
1 polymer ?
#
loop_
_entity_poly.entity_id
_entity_poly.type
_entity_poly.pdbx_seq_one_letter_code
_entity_poly.pdbx_strand_id
1 'polypeptide(L)'
;MPKNKMKSGTFIAMCVVTVLFIVMPLFLQVSVIRNAIAWILSGLRYQEYKSAYLGLVGGLLGSWLAITGAIYTQRKFDREKEEKRAIEEKRAKEIDKENIKEICREMLWSEIRQNDNSLSCDNGNFIKAIMEKNDCYFYNRDSHRITTDNWNFIIDKVISMDLELAIKLMHLYKYYEFMTDFDGSADSAFTKSQLDFSKYKECYQDVVEYLEFPWAND
;
A
#
# COMPACT_ATOMS: atom_id res chain seq x y z
N MET A 1 -17.08 0.73 -16.88
CA MET A 1 -16.50 0.14 -18.12
C MET A 1 -17.13 -1.24 -18.39
N PRO A 2 -17.91 -1.42 -19.47
CA PRO A 2 -18.57 -2.69 -19.74
C PRO A 2 -17.60 -3.64 -20.47
N LYS A 3 -16.94 -4.55 -19.73
CA LYS A 3 -15.98 -5.54 -20.31
C LYS A 3 -16.34 -7.00 -19.99
N ASN A 4 -17.60 -7.29 -19.66
CA ASN A 4 -18.05 -8.64 -19.29
C ASN A 4 -18.81 -9.41 -20.39
N LYS A 5 -19.39 -8.75 -21.41
CA LYS A 5 -20.19 -9.47 -22.42
C LYS A 5 -19.34 -10.20 -23.48
N MET A 6 -18.12 -9.74 -23.75
CA MET A 6 -17.27 -10.30 -24.81
C MET A 6 -16.58 -11.63 -24.42
N LYS A 7 -16.44 -11.92 -23.12
CA LYS A 7 -15.74 -13.11 -22.60
C LYS A 7 -16.63 -14.36 -22.47
N SER A 8 -17.93 -14.16 -22.25
CA SER A 8 -18.91 -15.25 -22.22
C SER A 8 -19.14 -15.81 -23.63
N GLY A 9 -19.18 -14.94 -24.65
CA GLY A 9 -19.38 -15.34 -26.04
C GLY A 9 -18.26 -16.26 -26.57
N THR A 10 -17.01 -16.02 -26.22
CA THR A 10 -15.88 -16.87 -26.66
C THR A 10 -15.88 -18.25 -26.01
N PHE A 11 -16.27 -18.36 -24.74
CA PHE A 11 -16.37 -19.65 -24.05
C PHE A 11 -17.55 -20.48 -24.58
N ILE A 12 -18.70 -19.82 -24.79
CA ILE A 12 -19.88 -20.45 -25.39
C ILE A 12 -19.56 -20.90 -26.82
N ALA A 13 -18.87 -20.07 -27.61
CA ALA A 13 -18.45 -20.45 -28.95
C ALA A 13 -17.53 -21.69 -28.94
N MET A 14 -16.60 -21.77 -27.99
CA MET A 14 -15.70 -22.92 -27.85
C MET A 14 -16.48 -24.20 -27.48
N CYS A 15 -17.41 -24.14 -26.52
CA CYS A 15 -18.29 -25.27 -26.19
C CYS A 15 -19.18 -25.70 -27.35
N VAL A 16 -19.74 -24.74 -28.10
CA VAL A 16 -20.58 -25.01 -29.28
C VAL A 16 -19.76 -25.67 -30.39
N VAL A 17 -18.52 -25.26 -30.61
CA VAL A 17 -17.61 -25.90 -31.58
C VAL A 17 -17.29 -27.34 -31.18
N THR A 18 -17.04 -27.60 -29.89
CA THR A 18 -16.77 -28.96 -29.40
C THR A 18 -17.99 -29.87 -29.55
N VAL A 19 -19.19 -29.37 -29.22
CA VAL A 19 -20.44 -30.12 -29.40
C VAL A 19 -20.70 -30.37 -30.89
N LEU A 20 -20.50 -29.39 -31.76
CA LEU A 20 -20.61 -29.56 -33.21
C LEU A 20 -19.66 -30.63 -33.74
N PHE A 21 -18.43 -30.70 -33.22
CA PHE A 21 -17.44 -31.72 -33.60
C PHE A 21 -17.87 -33.13 -33.17
N ILE A 22 -18.42 -33.28 -31.96
CA ILE A 22 -18.92 -34.57 -31.43
C ILE A 22 -20.16 -35.03 -32.21
N VAL A 23 -21.03 -34.11 -32.62
CA VAL A 23 -22.25 -34.40 -33.37
C VAL A 23 -21.99 -34.47 -34.89
N MET A 24 -20.80 -34.09 -35.35
CA MET A 24 -20.40 -34.13 -36.77
C MET A 24 -20.60 -35.49 -37.47
N PRO A 25 -20.38 -36.66 -36.81
CA PRO A 25 -20.68 -37.96 -37.39
C PRO A 25 -22.17 -38.17 -37.67
N LEU A 26 -23.06 -37.58 -36.86
CA LEU A 26 -24.51 -37.61 -37.07
C LEU A 26 -24.93 -36.68 -38.21
N PHE A 27 -24.30 -35.51 -38.34
CA PHE A 27 -24.54 -34.60 -39.46
C PHE A 27 -24.09 -35.16 -40.81
N LEU A 28 -23.06 -36.01 -40.82
CA LEU A 28 -22.60 -36.73 -42.02
C LEU A 28 -23.62 -37.75 -42.56
N GLN A 29 -24.62 -38.15 -41.78
CA GLN A 29 -25.73 -39.00 -42.26
C GLN A 29 -26.78 -38.21 -43.06
N VAL A 30 -26.78 -36.87 -42.95
CA VAL A 30 -27.69 -35.99 -43.70
C VAL A 30 -27.19 -35.85 -45.15
N SER A 31 -28.04 -36.20 -46.12
CA SER A 31 -27.70 -36.28 -47.55
C SER A 31 -27.10 -34.98 -48.13
N VAL A 32 -27.53 -33.82 -47.63
CA VAL A 32 -27.08 -32.50 -48.07
C VAL A 32 -25.62 -32.24 -47.68
N ILE A 33 -25.26 -32.53 -46.42
CA ILE A 33 -23.92 -32.30 -45.88
C ILE A 33 -22.94 -33.32 -46.49
N ARG A 34 -23.38 -34.57 -46.64
CA ARG A 34 -22.63 -35.61 -47.33
C ARG A 34 -22.29 -35.22 -48.76
N ASN A 35 -23.23 -34.62 -49.50
CA ASN A 35 -23.01 -34.17 -50.88
C ASN A 35 -22.07 -32.96 -50.95
N ALA A 36 -22.16 -32.00 -50.02
CA ALA A 36 -21.24 -30.87 -49.97
C ALA A 36 -19.79 -31.29 -49.67
N ILE A 37 -19.61 -32.19 -48.69
CA ILE A 37 -18.30 -32.76 -48.34
C ILE A 37 -17.77 -33.64 -49.49
N ALA A 38 -18.63 -34.43 -50.13
CA ALA A 38 -18.27 -35.23 -51.30
C ALA A 38 -17.89 -34.35 -52.50
N TRP A 39 -18.51 -33.19 -52.68
CA TRP A 39 -18.17 -32.20 -53.70
C TRP A 39 -16.80 -31.54 -53.44
N ILE A 40 -16.52 -31.13 -52.19
CA ILE A 40 -15.20 -30.60 -51.80
C ILE A 40 -14.10 -31.66 -51.96
N LEU A 41 -14.40 -32.91 -51.57
CA LEU A 41 -13.48 -34.02 -51.73
C LEU A 41 -13.48 -34.60 -53.16
N SER A 42 -14.31 -34.13 -54.09
CA SER A 42 -14.44 -34.71 -55.43
C SER A 42 -13.17 -34.53 -56.27
N GLY A 43 -12.36 -33.51 -55.98
CA GLY A 43 -11.07 -33.27 -56.63
C GLY A 43 -9.96 -34.26 -56.24
N LEU A 44 -10.11 -35.00 -55.13
CA LEU A 44 -9.16 -36.02 -54.69
C LEU A 44 -9.59 -37.38 -55.25
N ARG A 45 -8.90 -37.88 -56.28
CA ARG A 45 -9.28 -39.13 -56.97
C ARG A 45 -9.16 -40.41 -56.11
N TYR A 46 -8.27 -40.43 -55.12
CA TYR A 46 -7.97 -41.62 -54.31
C TYR A 46 -8.51 -41.48 -52.88
N GLN A 47 -9.17 -42.53 -52.40
CA GLN A 47 -9.84 -42.55 -51.10
C GLN A 47 -8.86 -42.44 -49.92
N GLU A 48 -7.65 -42.96 -50.08
CA GLU A 48 -6.56 -42.83 -49.09
C GLU A 48 -6.12 -41.38 -48.90
N TYR A 49 -6.00 -40.61 -49.98
CA TYR A 49 -5.63 -39.18 -49.91
C TYR A 49 -6.70 -38.34 -49.22
N LYS A 50 -7.98 -38.67 -49.38
CA LYS A 50 -9.09 -38.00 -48.68
C LYS A 50 -9.00 -38.22 -47.17
N SER A 51 -8.74 -39.46 -46.76
CA SER A 51 -8.58 -39.84 -45.36
C SER A 51 -7.36 -39.15 -44.74
N ALA A 52 -6.21 -39.17 -45.41
CA ALA A 52 -4.99 -38.51 -44.97
C ALA A 52 -5.18 -36.99 -44.83
N TYR A 53 -5.85 -36.34 -45.79
CA TYR A 53 -6.16 -34.92 -45.73
C TYR A 53 -7.08 -34.57 -44.55
N LEU A 54 -8.15 -35.33 -44.34
CA LEU A 54 -9.06 -35.13 -43.20
C LEU A 54 -8.35 -35.34 -41.86
N GLY A 55 -7.47 -36.33 -41.76
CA GLY A 55 -6.64 -36.57 -40.58
C GLY A 55 -5.68 -35.40 -40.30
N LEU A 56 -5.05 -34.85 -41.35
CA LEU A 56 -4.12 -33.73 -41.23
C LEU A 56 -4.83 -32.43 -40.81
N VAL A 57 -5.98 -32.13 -41.42
CA VAL A 57 -6.81 -30.97 -41.06
C VAL A 57 -7.38 -31.11 -39.64
N GLY A 58 -7.86 -32.30 -39.28
CA GLY A 58 -8.33 -32.59 -37.91
C GLY A 58 -7.22 -32.46 -36.87
N GLY A 59 -6.02 -32.95 -37.20
CA GLY A 59 -4.83 -32.80 -36.36
C GLY A 59 -4.44 -31.33 -36.16
N LEU A 60 -4.37 -30.54 -37.23
CA LEU A 60 -4.05 -29.11 -37.16
C LEU A 60 -5.07 -28.32 -36.34
N LEU A 61 -6.36 -28.58 -36.52
CA LEU A 61 -7.42 -27.94 -35.75
C LEU A 61 -7.39 -28.35 -34.27
N GLY A 62 -7.17 -29.63 -33.98
CA GLY A 62 -7.04 -30.14 -32.62
C GLY A 62 -5.84 -29.53 -31.89
N SER A 63 -4.68 -29.50 -32.54
CA SER A 63 -3.48 -28.86 -31.99
C SER A 63 -3.66 -27.37 -31.76
N TRP A 64 -4.29 -26.65 -32.69
CA TRP A 64 -4.56 -25.22 -32.52
C TRP A 64 -5.49 -24.96 -31.33
N LEU A 65 -6.58 -25.72 -31.19
CA LEU A 65 -7.52 -25.61 -30.07
C LEU A 65 -6.84 -25.93 -28.73
N ALA A 66 -5.99 -26.96 -28.68
CA ALA A 66 -5.24 -27.31 -27.48
C ALA A 66 -4.27 -26.20 -27.06
N ILE A 67 -3.50 -25.64 -28.00
CA ILE A 67 -2.54 -24.57 -27.73
C ILE A 67 -3.27 -23.30 -27.28
N THR A 68 -4.33 -22.89 -27.98
CA THR A 68 -5.10 -21.70 -27.59
C THR A 68 -5.83 -21.87 -26.26
N GLY A 69 -6.39 -23.05 -25.99
CA GLY A 69 -6.98 -23.39 -24.70
C GLY A 69 -5.97 -23.34 -23.55
N ALA A 70 -4.77 -23.90 -23.76
CA ALA A 70 -3.69 -23.89 -22.78
C ALA A 70 -3.21 -22.45 -22.47
N ILE A 71 -2.95 -21.64 -23.50
CA ILE A 71 -2.53 -20.24 -23.34
C ILE A 71 -3.60 -19.41 -22.62
N TYR A 72 -4.88 -19.59 -22.98
CA TYR A 72 -5.97 -18.88 -22.32
C TYR A 72 -6.07 -19.26 -20.83
N THR A 73 -5.95 -20.55 -20.53
CA THR A 73 -6.05 -21.07 -19.16
C THR A 73 -4.88 -20.58 -18.31
N GLN A 74 -3.64 -20.62 -18.83
CA GLN A 74 -2.45 -20.07 -18.17
C GLN A 74 -2.63 -18.59 -17.85
N ARG A 75 -3.00 -17.77 -18.85
CA ARG A 75 -3.23 -16.32 -18.63
C ARG A 75 -4.29 -16.03 -17.59
N LYS A 76 -5.35 -16.85 -17.51
CA LYS A 76 -6.40 -16.70 -16.51
C LYS A 76 -5.86 -16.98 -15.10
N PHE A 77 -5.13 -18.09 -14.93
CA PHE A 77 -4.52 -18.44 -13.63
C PHE A 77 -3.47 -17.43 -13.19
N ASP A 78 -2.61 -16.98 -14.11
CA ASP A 78 -1.57 -15.99 -13.80
C ASP A 78 -2.21 -14.68 -13.32
N ARG A 79 -3.27 -14.23 -13.99
CA ARG A 79 -4.00 -13.01 -13.59
C ARG A 79 -4.66 -13.14 -12.22
N GLU A 80 -5.30 -14.28 -11.94
CA GLU A 80 -5.88 -14.53 -10.62
C GLU A 80 -4.81 -14.60 -9.51
N LYS A 81 -3.63 -15.15 -9.83
CA LYS A 81 -2.50 -15.23 -8.91
C LYS A 81 -1.87 -13.85 -8.65
N GLU A 82 -1.72 -13.02 -9.67
CA GLU A 82 -1.26 -11.63 -9.53
C GLU A 82 -2.24 -10.78 -8.72
N GLU A 83 -3.55 -10.89 -8.99
CA GLU A 83 -4.57 -10.18 -8.22
C GLU A 83 -4.55 -10.59 -6.74
N LYS A 84 -4.41 -11.89 -6.44
CA LYS A 84 -4.26 -12.38 -5.05
C LYS A 84 -2.99 -11.85 -4.39
N ARG A 85 -1.84 -11.91 -5.06
CA ARG A 85 -0.56 -11.38 -4.55
C ARG A 85 -0.65 -9.88 -4.27
N ALA A 86 -1.25 -9.11 -5.16
CA ALA A 86 -1.41 -7.67 -4.98
C ALA A 86 -2.31 -7.33 -3.78
N ILE A 87 -3.35 -8.13 -3.52
CA ILE A 87 -4.22 -7.96 -2.33
C ILE A 87 -3.46 -8.35 -1.06
N GLU A 88 -2.73 -9.47 -1.07
CA GLU A 88 -1.90 -9.89 0.07
C GLU A 88 -0.80 -8.87 0.39
N GLU A 89 -0.14 -8.33 -0.63
CA GLU A 89 0.90 -7.31 -0.46
C GLU A 89 0.33 -6.00 0.09
N LYS A 90 -0.88 -5.59 -0.36
CA LYS A 90 -1.59 -4.44 0.22
C LYS A 90 -1.94 -4.69 1.69
N ARG A 91 -2.47 -5.87 2.01
CA ARG A 91 -2.84 -6.24 3.37
C ARG A 91 -1.61 -6.32 4.29
N ALA A 92 -0.50 -6.85 3.81
CA ALA A 92 0.77 -6.84 4.52
C ALA A 92 1.27 -5.42 4.79
N LYS A 93 1.18 -4.51 3.80
CA LYS A 93 1.51 -3.09 3.98
C LYS A 93 0.60 -2.39 5.01
N GLU A 94 -0.69 -2.75 5.06
CA GLU A 94 -1.62 -2.23 6.06
C GLU A 94 -1.32 -2.76 7.47
N ILE A 95 -1.03 -4.07 7.60
CA ILE A 95 -0.64 -4.69 8.88
C ILE A 95 0.70 -4.11 9.37
N ASP A 96 1.68 -3.93 8.48
CA ASP A 96 2.93 -3.24 8.81
C ASP A 96 2.62 -1.82 9.30
N LYS A 97 1.74 -1.07 8.62
CA LYS A 97 1.34 0.28 9.06
C LYS A 97 0.72 0.30 10.47
N GLU A 98 -0.11 -0.67 10.83
CA GLU A 98 -0.71 -0.77 12.17
C GLU A 98 0.31 -1.14 13.26
N ASN A 99 1.14 -2.17 13.03
CA ASN A 99 2.20 -2.57 13.96
C ASN A 99 3.21 -1.44 14.18
N ILE A 100 3.46 -0.64 13.15
CA ILE A 100 4.36 0.51 13.20
C ILE A 100 3.73 1.68 13.95
N LYS A 101 2.41 1.94 13.79
CA LYS A 101 1.70 2.90 14.64
C LYS A 101 1.79 2.52 16.12
N GLU A 102 1.80 1.22 16.43
CA GLU A 102 1.96 0.72 17.80
C GLU A 102 3.39 0.94 18.32
N ILE A 103 4.42 0.58 17.55
CA ILE A 103 5.84 0.86 17.89
C ILE A 103 6.08 2.36 18.06
N CYS A 104 5.53 3.18 17.16
CA CYS A 104 5.58 4.62 17.23
C CYS A 104 4.87 5.10 18.51
N ARG A 105 3.65 4.65 18.81
CA ARG A 105 2.94 5.01 20.04
C ARG A 105 3.74 4.67 21.29
N GLU A 106 4.30 3.48 21.40
CA GLU A 106 5.03 3.06 22.61
C GLU A 106 6.34 3.82 22.81
N MET A 107 7.13 3.99 21.74
CA MET A 107 8.47 4.61 21.86
C MET A 107 8.41 6.14 21.87
N LEU A 108 7.70 6.77 20.92
CA LEU A 108 7.60 8.24 20.83
C LEU A 108 6.94 8.85 22.05
N TRP A 109 5.87 8.20 22.53
CA TRP A 109 5.10 8.75 23.63
C TRP A 109 5.91 8.79 24.92
N SER A 110 6.72 7.75 25.15
CA SER A 110 7.58 7.69 26.33
C SER A 110 8.58 8.87 26.36
N GLU A 111 9.13 9.25 25.20
CA GLU A 111 10.05 10.38 25.05
C GLU A 111 9.34 11.72 25.18
N ILE A 112 8.21 11.92 24.48
CA ILE A 112 7.42 13.15 24.56
C ILE A 112 6.98 13.40 26.00
N ARG A 113 6.49 12.36 26.69
CA ARG A 113 6.05 12.45 28.08
C ARG A 113 7.19 12.75 29.04
N GLN A 114 8.36 12.13 28.85
CA GLN A 114 9.52 12.44 29.69
C GLN A 114 9.94 13.90 29.52
N ASN A 115 10.00 14.40 28.28
CA ASN A 115 10.38 15.78 28.02
C ASN A 115 9.34 16.79 28.52
N ASP A 116 8.05 16.52 28.33
CA ASP A 116 6.96 17.34 28.86
C ASP A 116 6.93 17.33 30.40
N ASN A 117 7.20 16.18 31.03
CA ASN A 117 7.36 16.10 32.48
C ASN A 117 8.56 16.93 32.96
N SER A 118 9.72 16.81 32.30
CA SER A 118 10.92 17.57 32.63
C SER A 118 10.70 19.08 32.50
N LEU A 119 9.87 19.52 31.56
CA LEU A 119 9.45 20.92 31.47
C LEU A 119 8.43 21.28 32.54
N SER A 120 7.39 20.47 32.74
CA SER A 120 6.33 20.76 33.71
C SER A 120 6.79 20.72 35.18
N CYS A 121 7.97 20.19 35.48
CA CYS A 121 8.62 20.37 36.80
C CYS A 121 8.69 21.83 37.25
N ASP A 122 8.71 22.78 36.30
CA ASP A 122 8.66 24.22 36.60
C ASP A 122 7.26 24.85 36.50
N ASN A 123 6.21 24.03 36.31
CA ASN A 123 4.83 24.41 36.01
C ASN A 123 4.66 25.27 34.73
N GLY A 124 5.51 25.07 33.72
CA GLY A 124 5.54 25.84 32.49
C GLY A 124 6.03 27.28 32.65
N ASN A 125 6.62 27.64 33.79
CA ASN A 125 7.00 29.02 34.09
C ASN A 125 8.13 29.52 33.17
N PHE A 126 9.06 28.66 32.76
CA PHE A 126 10.11 29.02 31.82
C PHE A 126 9.53 29.37 30.46
N ILE A 127 8.70 28.51 29.90
CA ILE A 127 8.04 28.72 28.60
C ILE A 127 7.23 30.02 28.63
N LYS A 128 6.47 30.22 29.71
CA LYS A 128 5.72 31.45 29.93
C LYS A 128 6.63 32.67 30.00
N ALA A 129 7.75 32.61 30.73
CA ALA A 129 8.70 33.69 30.83
C ALA A 129 9.38 34.02 29.48
N ILE A 130 9.67 33.01 28.64
CA ILE A 130 10.18 33.22 27.28
C ILE A 130 9.13 33.94 26.42
N MET A 131 7.87 33.51 26.49
CA MET A 131 6.76 34.15 25.76
C MET A 131 6.54 35.61 26.19
N GLU A 132 6.70 35.90 27.49
CA GLU A 132 6.53 37.22 28.10
C GLU A 132 7.79 38.10 28.05
N LYS A 133 8.92 37.56 27.56
CA LYS A 133 10.25 38.22 27.56
C LYS A 133 10.67 38.72 28.94
N ASN A 134 10.51 37.88 29.95
CA ASN A 134 10.79 38.21 31.34
C ASN A 134 12.21 37.79 31.73
N ASP A 135 13.10 38.77 31.93
CA ASP A 135 14.51 38.50 32.27
C ASP A 135 14.72 37.96 33.71
N CYS A 136 13.69 38.02 34.56
CA CYS A 136 13.78 37.56 35.95
C CYS A 136 13.69 36.03 36.12
N TYR A 137 13.43 35.28 35.05
CA TYR A 137 13.36 33.81 35.11
C TYR A 137 14.65 33.18 34.59
N PHE A 138 15.22 32.28 35.38
CA PHE A 138 16.45 31.56 35.05
C PHE A 138 16.16 30.07 34.91
N TYR A 139 16.49 29.51 33.75
CA TYR A 139 16.40 28.07 33.49
C TYR A 139 17.73 27.41 33.77
N ASN A 140 17.70 26.37 34.60
CA ASN A 140 18.84 25.55 34.92
C ASN A 140 18.62 24.14 34.34
N ARG A 141 19.48 23.74 33.41
CA ARG A 141 19.40 22.42 32.77
C ARG A 141 19.57 21.26 33.76
N ASP A 142 20.38 21.42 34.81
CA ASP A 142 20.61 20.36 35.79
C ASP A 142 19.35 20.09 36.63
N SER A 143 18.45 21.07 36.70
CA SER A 143 17.14 20.93 37.35
C SER A 143 16.08 20.32 36.42
N HIS A 144 16.28 20.42 35.09
CA HIS A 144 15.32 20.02 34.07
C HIS A 144 16.04 19.22 32.99
N ARG A 145 16.18 17.92 33.21
CA ARG A 145 16.88 17.04 32.26
C ARG A 145 15.95 16.62 31.13
N ILE A 146 16.09 17.25 29.97
CA ILE A 146 15.38 16.90 28.73
C ILE A 146 16.20 15.85 27.97
N THR A 147 15.56 14.78 27.51
CA THR A 147 16.20 13.70 26.74
C THR A 147 15.85 13.81 25.26
N THR A 148 16.86 13.67 24.39
CA THR A 148 16.67 13.73 22.94
C THR A 148 17.19 12.49 22.20
N ASP A 149 17.68 11.50 22.94
CA ASP A 149 18.52 10.41 22.43
C ASP A 149 17.84 9.58 21.33
N ASN A 150 16.52 9.42 21.42
CA ASN A 150 15.75 8.60 20.49
C ASN A 150 15.11 9.38 19.33
N TRP A 151 15.13 10.72 19.35
CA TRP A 151 14.38 11.53 18.39
C TRP A 151 14.89 11.39 16.95
N ASN A 152 16.20 11.31 16.75
CA ASN A 152 16.77 11.13 15.40
C ASN A 152 16.40 9.79 14.78
N PHE A 153 16.53 8.70 15.56
CA PHE A 153 16.10 7.37 15.13
C PHE A 153 14.61 7.33 14.77
N ILE A 154 13.81 7.98 15.60
CA ILE A 154 12.37 8.11 15.42
C ILE A 154 12.04 8.91 14.16
N ILE A 155 12.64 10.09 13.97
CA ILE A 155 12.40 10.97 12.82
C ILE A 155 12.72 10.22 11.52
N ASP A 156 13.88 9.55 11.43
CA ASP A 156 14.27 8.79 10.24
C ASP A 156 13.28 7.65 9.93
N LYS A 157 12.79 6.98 10.98
CA LYS A 157 11.80 5.92 10.83
C LYS A 157 10.46 6.48 10.35
N VAL A 158 9.97 7.54 10.99
CA VAL A 158 8.65 8.16 10.73
C VAL A 158 8.63 8.85 9.37
N ILE A 159 9.70 9.53 8.94
CA ILE A 159 9.80 10.18 7.62
C ILE A 159 9.50 9.19 6.49
N SER A 160 9.98 7.95 6.61
CA SER A 160 9.77 6.92 5.58
C SER A 160 8.32 6.41 5.50
N MET A 161 7.46 6.79 6.44
CA MET A 161 6.17 6.15 6.69
C MET A 161 5.00 7.12 6.71
N ASP A 162 5.17 8.24 7.40
CA ASP A 162 4.16 9.28 7.59
C ASP A 162 4.86 10.65 7.65
N LEU A 163 4.96 11.27 6.48
CA LEU A 163 5.62 12.55 6.32
C LEU A 163 4.95 13.65 7.15
N GLU A 164 3.63 13.58 7.36
CA GLU A 164 2.89 14.60 8.11
C GLU A 164 3.21 14.52 9.60
N LEU A 165 3.20 13.32 10.17
CA LEU A 165 3.64 13.09 11.55
C LEU A 165 5.11 13.46 11.74
N ALA A 166 5.97 13.10 10.78
CA ALA A 166 7.39 13.46 10.82
C ALA A 166 7.59 14.97 10.91
N ILE A 167 6.85 15.75 10.11
CA ILE A 167 6.93 17.22 10.13
C ILE A 167 6.50 17.77 11.50
N LYS A 168 5.38 17.29 12.06
CA LYS A 168 4.89 17.70 13.38
C LYS A 168 5.92 17.39 14.47
N LEU A 169 6.51 16.19 14.46
CA LEU A 169 7.55 15.76 15.39
C LEU A 169 8.84 16.58 15.25
N MET A 170 9.29 16.83 14.02
CA MET A 170 10.47 17.68 13.79
C MET A 170 10.26 19.09 14.34
N HIS A 171 9.03 19.61 14.29
CA HIS A 171 8.72 20.92 14.85
C HIS A 171 8.79 20.91 16.38
N LEU A 172 8.20 19.91 17.03
CA LEU A 172 8.29 19.74 18.48
C LEU A 172 9.73 19.49 18.95
N TYR A 173 10.48 18.67 18.22
CA TYR A 173 11.88 18.35 18.50
C TYR A 173 12.76 19.59 18.60
N LYS A 174 12.58 20.59 17.72
CA LYS A 174 13.36 21.83 17.74
C LYS A 174 13.25 22.57 19.08
N TYR A 175 12.07 22.56 19.70
CA TYR A 175 11.87 23.18 21.02
C TYR A 175 12.65 22.42 22.09
N TYR A 176 12.57 21.08 22.10
CA TYR A 176 13.31 20.27 23.06
C TYR A 176 14.82 20.36 22.87
N GLU A 177 15.31 20.26 21.62
CA GLU A 177 16.73 20.37 21.27
C GLU A 177 17.32 21.70 21.75
N PHE A 178 16.62 22.82 21.56
CA PHE A 178 17.05 24.10 22.09
C PHE A 178 17.18 24.06 23.62
N MET A 179 16.19 23.50 24.31
CA MET A 179 16.15 23.50 25.78
C MET A 179 17.15 22.51 26.41
N THR A 180 17.53 21.44 25.72
CA THR A 180 18.47 20.42 26.22
C THR A 180 19.81 21.02 26.65
N ASP A 181 20.32 22.00 25.89
CA ASP A 181 21.61 22.64 26.16
C ASP A 181 21.49 24.09 26.65
N PHE A 182 20.26 24.56 26.90
CA PHE A 182 20.04 25.92 27.38
C PHE A 182 20.28 26.02 28.89
N ASP A 183 21.07 27.01 29.29
CA ASP A 183 21.25 27.45 30.68
C ASP A 183 21.37 28.98 30.66
N GLY A 184 20.51 29.68 31.41
CA GLY A 184 20.46 31.14 31.34
C GLY A 184 19.09 31.78 31.60
N SER A 185 19.03 33.10 31.38
CA SER A 185 17.79 33.87 31.53
C SER A 185 16.85 33.71 30.34
N ALA A 186 15.55 33.81 30.57
CA ALA A 186 14.55 33.68 29.50
C ALA A 186 14.67 34.74 28.38
N ASP A 187 15.17 35.96 28.67
CA ASP A 187 15.45 36.98 27.65
C ASP A 187 16.57 36.53 26.68
N SER A 188 17.61 35.90 27.24
CA SER A 188 18.68 35.32 26.44
C SER A 188 18.19 34.12 25.61
N ALA A 189 17.22 33.36 26.12
CA ALA A 189 16.59 32.26 25.40
C ALA A 189 15.80 32.75 24.18
N PHE A 190 15.02 33.82 24.36
CA PHE A 190 14.26 34.45 23.29
C PHE A 190 15.19 34.90 22.15
N THR A 191 16.30 35.54 22.50
CA THR A 191 17.25 36.08 21.51
C THR A 191 18.01 34.99 20.75
N LYS A 192 18.32 33.86 21.41
CA LYS A 192 19.17 32.79 20.84
C LYS A 192 18.40 31.74 20.04
N SER A 193 17.17 31.43 20.44
CA SER A 193 16.43 30.27 19.93
C SER A 193 16.00 30.40 18.47
N GLN A 194 15.62 31.60 18.02
CA GLN A 194 14.90 31.81 16.74
C GLN A 194 13.60 30.97 16.61
N LEU A 195 13.10 30.42 17.72
CA LEU A 195 11.89 29.61 17.78
C LEU A 195 10.71 30.42 18.30
N ASP A 196 9.52 30.13 17.79
CA ASP A 196 8.28 30.77 18.23
C ASP A 196 7.64 29.98 19.38
N PHE A 197 8.09 30.21 20.61
CA PHE A 197 7.57 29.52 21.80
C PHE A 197 6.09 29.77 22.08
N SER A 198 5.47 30.79 21.46
CA SER A 198 4.02 30.97 21.57
C SER A 198 3.23 29.81 20.95
N LYS A 199 3.86 29.10 20.01
CA LYS A 199 3.29 27.92 19.34
C LYS A 199 3.70 26.59 19.98
N TYR A 200 4.53 26.60 21.02
CA TYR A 200 4.99 25.37 21.68
C TYR A 200 3.80 24.49 22.09
N LYS A 201 2.82 25.09 22.78
CA LYS A 201 1.65 24.36 23.29
C LYS A 201 0.80 23.77 22.16
N GLU A 202 0.58 24.54 21.10
CA GLU A 202 -0.12 24.08 19.89
C GLU A 202 0.62 22.92 19.24
N CYS A 203 1.94 23.03 19.03
CA CYS A 203 2.76 21.96 18.44
C CYS A 203 2.73 20.68 19.28
N TYR A 204 2.78 20.80 20.61
CA TYR A 204 2.68 19.66 21.52
C TYR A 204 1.30 18.98 21.40
N GLN A 205 0.21 19.74 21.48
CA GLN A 205 -1.15 19.22 21.36
C GLN A 205 -1.39 18.55 20.01
N ASP A 206 -0.90 19.15 18.93
CA ASP A 206 -0.97 18.61 17.57
C ASP A 206 -0.32 17.23 17.44
N VAL A 207 0.81 17.00 18.12
CA VAL A 207 1.50 15.71 18.12
C VAL A 207 0.75 14.70 19.00
N VAL A 208 0.29 15.13 20.18
CA VAL A 208 -0.46 14.29 21.13
C VAL A 208 -1.77 13.78 20.51
N GLU A 209 -2.53 14.67 19.88
CA GLU A 209 -3.80 14.32 19.21
C GLU A 209 -3.57 13.38 18.04
N TYR A 210 -2.54 13.62 17.22
CA TYR A 210 -2.22 12.76 16.08
C TYR A 210 -1.83 11.34 16.50
N LEU A 211 -1.17 11.20 17.64
CA LEU A 211 -0.79 9.91 18.20
C LEU A 211 -1.98 9.16 18.85
N GLU A 212 -3.18 9.75 18.85
CA GLU A 212 -4.45 9.14 19.30
C GLU A 212 -4.38 8.56 20.73
N PHE A 213 -3.95 9.37 21.72
CA PHE A 213 -3.90 8.90 23.11
C PHE A 213 -5.30 8.90 23.78
N PRO A 214 -5.68 7.87 24.55
CA PRO A 214 -7.05 7.68 25.05
C PRO A 214 -7.52 8.62 26.18
N TRP A 215 -6.70 9.56 26.66
CA TRP A 215 -7.04 10.43 27.81
C TRP A 215 -7.20 11.91 27.47
N ALA A 216 -7.44 12.27 26.20
CA ALA A 216 -7.71 13.66 25.80
C ALA A 216 -9.00 14.26 26.42
N ASN A 217 -9.66 13.57 27.36
CA ASN A 217 -10.93 13.98 27.99
C ASN A 217 -10.93 13.95 29.53
N ASP A 218 -9.78 13.84 30.21
CA ASP A 218 -9.72 13.95 31.68
C ASP A 218 -9.04 15.25 32.15
#